data_AF-H0C441-F1
#
_entry.id   AF-H0C441-F1
#
_cell.length_a   1.000
_cell.length_b   1.000
_cell.length_c   1.000
_cell.angle_alpha   90.00
_cell.angle_beta   90.00
_cell.angle_gamma   90.00
#
_symmetry.space_group_name_H-M   'P 1'
#
loop_
_entity.id
_entity.type
_entity.pdbx_description
1 polymer ?
#
loop_
_entity_poly.entity_id
_entity_poly.type
_entity_poly.pdbx_seq_one_letter_code
_entity_poly.pdbx_strand_id
1 'polypeptide(L)'
;MNFKRRGSRISLYRSIWVPKGPGVTHGHTCQYYVGSICVDATALPSELAVKLSPDECAALERKVLGPAREAKTAELRRAQAREVDPNWRLDEALRLVGEAALRSQADGVMVSRVQALKAAVDKVNTVGDLPEAPSEQAPSDPLGEALNAIAAASQAVRQGRYGRAPDTGFRKTRVFKQWTAILAAIDGAESSLLRALQEAGYATRRKR
;
A
#
# COMPACT_ATOMS: atom_id res chain seq x y z
N MET A 1 43.68 -0.30 -12.96
CA MET A 1 42.42 0.14 -13.61
C MET A 1 41.64 1.04 -12.67
N ASN A 2 41.14 2.17 -13.16
CA ASN A 2 40.27 3.09 -12.43
C ASN A 2 38.82 2.97 -12.92
N PHE A 3 37.88 2.81 -11.99
CA PHE A 3 36.46 2.67 -12.26
C PHE A 3 35.75 3.94 -11.81
N LYS A 4 35.12 4.66 -12.73
CA LYS A 4 34.39 5.90 -12.42
C LYS A 4 32.91 5.68 -12.71
N ARG A 5 32.09 5.65 -11.65
CA ARG A 5 30.62 5.54 -11.77
C ARG A 5 30.02 6.89 -12.20
N ARG A 6 29.09 6.84 -13.15
CA ARG A 6 28.33 7.96 -13.70
C ARG A 6 26.91 7.48 -13.97
N GLY A 7 26.00 7.71 -13.02
CA GLY A 7 24.63 7.20 -13.10
C GLY A 7 24.58 5.67 -13.20
N SER A 8 23.96 5.17 -14.27
CA SER A 8 23.81 3.74 -14.58
C SER A 8 25.03 3.11 -15.26
N ARG A 9 26.09 3.88 -15.53
CA ARG A 9 27.29 3.38 -16.23
C ARG A 9 28.55 3.53 -15.39
N ILE A 10 29.49 2.62 -15.61
CA ILE A 10 30.84 2.66 -15.06
C ILE A 10 31.81 2.84 -16.22
N SER A 11 32.56 3.93 -16.19
CA SER A 11 33.63 4.20 -17.15
C SER A 11 34.96 3.64 -16.65
N LEU A 12 35.68 2.96 -17.54
CA LEU A 12 36.92 2.25 -17.26
C LEU A 12 38.09 3.06 -17.82
N TYR A 13 39.04 3.39 -16.95
CA TYR A 13 40.23 4.15 -17.31
C TYR A 13 41.49 3.36 -16.94
N ARG A 14 42.39 3.22 -17.91
CA ARG A 14 43.74 2.72 -17.64
C ARG A 14 44.65 3.92 -17.36
N SER A 15 45.56 3.76 -16.41
CA SER A 15 46.47 4.82 -16.01
C SER A 15 47.90 4.39 -16.32
N ILE A 16 48.66 5.29 -16.92
CA ILE A 16 50.08 5.10 -17.24
C ILE A 16 50.89 6.22 -16.60
N TRP A 17 52.04 5.87 -16.06
CA TRP A 17 53.00 6.85 -15.57
C TRP A 17 53.78 7.42 -16.74
N VAL A 18 53.77 8.74 -16.88
CA VAL A 18 54.58 9.46 -17.86
C VAL A 18 55.76 10.08 -17.10
N PRO A 19 56.99 9.58 -17.30
CA PRO A 19 58.16 10.14 -16.63
C PRO A 19 58.48 11.54 -17.17
N LYS A 20 59.21 12.33 -16.36
CA LYS A 20 59.75 13.63 -16.79
C LYS A 20 60.67 13.42 -18.01
N GLY A 21 60.55 14.27 -19.03
CA GLY A 21 61.31 14.17 -20.26
C GLY A 21 61.30 15.46 -21.08
N PRO A 22 61.88 15.47 -22.29
CA PRO A 22 61.87 16.64 -23.15
C PRO A 22 60.42 17.05 -23.47
N GLY A 23 60.00 18.24 -23.00
CA GLY A 23 58.62 18.72 -23.15
C GLY A 23 57.65 18.38 -22.01
N VAL A 24 58.07 17.60 -21.01
CA VAL A 24 57.26 17.25 -19.82
C VAL A 24 58.02 17.67 -18.56
N THR A 25 57.59 18.75 -17.91
CA THR A 25 58.32 19.41 -16.79
C THR A 25 58.36 18.59 -15.50
N HIS A 26 57.33 17.79 -15.23
CA HIS A 26 57.28 16.85 -14.10
C HIS A 26 56.55 15.56 -14.51
N GLY A 27 56.94 14.44 -13.90
CA GLY A 27 56.27 13.16 -14.12
C GLY A 27 54.83 13.22 -13.65
N HIS A 28 53.91 12.66 -14.43
CA HIS A 28 52.48 12.69 -14.11
C HIS A 28 51.80 11.40 -14.58
N THR A 29 50.61 11.14 -14.03
CA THR A 29 49.81 9.99 -14.45
C THR A 29 48.81 10.41 -15.51
N CYS A 30 48.90 9.82 -16.70
CA CYS A 30 47.91 10.00 -17.75
C CYS A 30 46.85 8.90 -17.66
N GLN A 31 45.57 9.26 -17.80
CA GLN A 31 44.46 8.30 -17.84
C GLN A 31 43.84 8.27 -19.23
N TYR A 32 43.69 7.08 -19.81
CA TYR A 32 42.96 6.91 -21.06
C TYR A 32 41.73 6.04 -20.87
N TYR A 33 40.68 6.40 -21.60
CA TYR A 33 39.40 5.70 -21.58
C TYR A 33 39.51 4.38 -22.35
N VAL A 34 39.08 3.29 -21.73
CA VAL A 34 39.09 1.95 -22.34
C VAL A 34 37.70 1.55 -22.81
N GLY A 35 36.67 1.92 -22.05
CA GLY A 35 35.29 1.57 -22.36
C GLY A 35 34.36 1.88 -21.20
N SER A 36 33.09 1.54 -21.35
CA SER A 36 32.10 1.66 -20.29
C SER A 36 31.19 0.45 -20.26
N ILE A 37 30.72 0.12 -19.06
CA ILE A 37 29.82 -0.99 -18.81
C ILE A 37 28.64 -0.51 -17.95
N CYS A 38 27.48 -1.12 -18.09
CA CYS A 38 26.35 -0.84 -17.22
C CYS A 38 26.65 -1.33 -15.80
N VAL A 39 26.13 -0.63 -14.80
CA VAL A 39 26.34 -0.96 -13.38
C VAL A 39 25.69 -2.29 -12.97
N ASP A 40 24.65 -2.69 -13.68
CA ASP A 40 23.87 -3.91 -13.52
C ASP A 40 24.29 -5.02 -14.51
N ALA A 41 25.36 -4.79 -15.27
CA ALA A 41 25.85 -5.78 -16.22
C ALA A 41 26.30 -7.05 -15.48
N THR A 42 25.71 -8.19 -15.84
CA THR A 42 26.05 -9.49 -15.25
C THR A 42 27.10 -10.26 -16.04
N ALA A 43 27.46 -9.81 -17.25
CA ALA A 43 28.46 -10.45 -18.09
C ALA A 43 29.39 -9.41 -18.70
N LEU A 44 30.63 -9.81 -18.98
CA LEU A 44 31.60 -8.97 -19.67
C LEU A 44 31.25 -8.90 -21.16
N PRO A 45 31.01 -7.71 -21.74
CA PRO A 45 30.80 -7.57 -23.17
C PRO A 45 32.05 -8.00 -23.95
N SER A 46 31.88 -8.75 -25.03
CA SER A 46 32.97 -9.28 -25.86
C SER A 46 33.89 -8.17 -26.40
N GLU A 47 33.33 -7.04 -26.82
CA GLU A 47 34.06 -5.87 -27.29
C GLU A 47 35.02 -5.28 -26.23
N LEU A 48 34.64 -5.41 -24.96
CA LEU A 48 35.44 -4.94 -23.84
C LEU A 48 36.46 -6.00 -23.42
N ALA A 49 36.11 -7.28 -23.48
CA ALA A 49 37.01 -8.39 -23.18
C ALA A 49 38.30 -8.36 -24.02
N VAL A 50 38.20 -7.99 -25.31
CA VAL A 50 39.37 -7.88 -26.20
C VAL A 50 40.32 -6.74 -25.81
N LYS A 51 39.82 -5.70 -25.12
CA LYS A 51 40.60 -4.50 -24.77
C LYS A 51 41.25 -4.57 -23.38
N LEU A 52 40.83 -5.53 -22.56
CA LEU A 52 41.23 -5.67 -21.16
C LEU A 52 42.28 -6.76 -21.01
N SER A 53 43.27 -6.52 -20.14
CA SER A 53 44.18 -7.59 -19.72
C SER A 53 43.48 -8.59 -18.79
N PRO A 54 44.02 -9.80 -18.59
CA PRO A 54 43.46 -10.78 -17.64
C PRO A 54 43.27 -10.21 -16.23
N ASP A 55 44.22 -9.44 -15.72
CA ASP A 55 44.14 -8.81 -14.40
C ASP A 55 43.04 -7.76 -14.31
N GLU A 56 42.82 -7.03 -15.42
CA GLU A 56 41.78 -6.03 -15.52
C GLU A 56 40.39 -6.64 -15.61
N CYS A 57 40.27 -7.76 -16.35
CA CYS A 57 39.07 -8.59 -16.35
C CYS A 57 38.77 -9.10 -14.94
N ALA A 58 39.75 -9.63 -14.22
CA ALA A 58 39.57 -10.08 -12.83
C ALA A 58 39.16 -8.93 -11.89
N ALA A 59 39.71 -7.74 -12.06
CA ALA A 59 39.33 -6.56 -11.28
C ALA A 59 37.89 -6.10 -11.58
N LEU A 60 37.48 -6.12 -12.85
CA LEU A 60 36.13 -5.78 -13.28
C LEU A 60 35.10 -6.82 -12.81
N GLU A 61 35.46 -8.10 -12.88
CA GLU A 61 34.66 -9.22 -12.38
C GLU A 61 34.36 -9.04 -10.88
N ARG A 62 35.40 -8.79 -10.06
CA ARG A 62 35.25 -8.64 -8.62
C ARG A 62 34.48 -7.38 -8.20
N LYS A 63 34.67 -6.26 -8.91
CA LYS A 63 34.13 -4.96 -8.50
C LYS A 63 32.77 -4.63 -9.10
N VAL A 64 32.40 -5.24 -10.22
CA VAL A 64 31.18 -4.88 -10.96
C VAL A 64 30.33 -6.10 -11.25
N LEU A 65 30.88 -7.09 -11.99
CA LEU A 65 30.06 -8.18 -12.53
C LEU A 65 29.57 -9.15 -11.45
N GLY A 66 30.43 -9.54 -10.52
CA GLY A 66 30.09 -10.39 -9.38
C GLY A 66 28.97 -9.80 -8.52
N PRO A 67 29.15 -8.57 -7.99
CA PRO A 67 28.09 -7.89 -7.24
C PRO A 67 26.79 -7.71 -8.03
N ALA A 68 26.85 -7.42 -9.34
CA ALA A 68 25.65 -7.31 -10.17
C ALA A 68 24.90 -8.66 -10.32
N ARG A 69 25.62 -9.78 -10.46
CA ARG A 69 25.01 -11.13 -10.47
C ARG A 69 24.38 -11.46 -9.13
N GLU A 70 25.07 -11.18 -8.04
CA GLU A 70 24.56 -11.40 -6.68
C GLU A 70 23.30 -10.58 -6.44
N ALA A 71 23.30 -9.30 -6.80
CA ALA A 71 22.13 -8.43 -6.70
C ALA A 71 20.94 -8.97 -7.51
N LYS A 72 21.16 -9.37 -8.76
CA LYS A 72 20.12 -9.94 -9.64
C LYS A 72 19.56 -11.25 -9.09
N THR A 73 20.42 -12.15 -8.63
CA THR A 73 19.97 -13.41 -8.02
C THR A 73 19.23 -13.19 -6.70
N ALA A 74 19.66 -12.22 -5.89
CA ALA A 74 18.97 -11.85 -4.65
C ALA A 74 17.62 -11.17 -4.92
N GLU A 75 17.50 -10.39 -5.99
CA GLU A 75 16.23 -9.82 -6.43
C GLU A 75 15.25 -10.91 -6.88
N LEU A 76 15.71 -11.86 -7.71
CA LEU A 76 14.90 -13.01 -8.13
C LEU A 76 14.44 -13.84 -6.92
N ARG A 77 15.35 -14.13 -5.97
CA ARG A 77 14.99 -14.85 -4.74
C ARG A 77 13.98 -14.08 -3.90
N ARG A 78 14.11 -12.75 -3.78
CA ARG A 78 13.14 -11.91 -3.07
C ARG A 78 11.79 -11.89 -3.76
N ALA A 79 11.76 -11.84 -5.10
CA ALA A 79 10.53 -11.92 -5.87
C ALA A 79 9.85 -13.28 -5.66
N GLN A 80 10.59 -14.38 -5.77
CA GLN A 80 10.08 -15.73 -5.51
C GLN A 80 9.60 -15.90 -4.06
N ALA A 81 10.34 -15.37 -3.09
CA ALA A 81 9.93 -15.41 -1.68
C ALA A 81 8.60 -14.67 -1.48
N ARG A 82 8.42 -13.48 -2.07
CA ARG A 82 7.14 -12.75 -2.06
C ARG A 82 6.01 -13.53 -2.72
N GLU A 83 6.29 -14.24 -3.81
CA GLU A 83 5.25 -14.99 -4.50
C GLU A 83 4.66 -16.11 -3.66
N VAL A 84 5.49 -16.74 -2.82
CA VAL A 84 5.15 -17.89 -1.98
C VAL A 84 4.74 -17.45 -0.56
N ASP A 85 5.07 -16.23 -0.15
CA ASP A 85 4.72 -15.67 1.16
C ASP A 85 3.22 -15.31 1.23
N PRO A 86 2.41 -16.06 2.02
CA PRO A 86 0.99 -15.80 2.14
C PRO A 86 0.69 -14.43 2.78
N ASN A 87 1.53 -13.93 3.68
CA ASN A 87 1.32 -12.63 4.30
C ASN A 87 1.49 -11.50 3.28
N TRP A 88 2.55 -11.56 2.47
CA TRP A 88 2.75 -10.60 1.38
C TRP A 88 1.58 -10.59 0.40
N ARG A 89 1.02 -11.77 0.08
CA ARG A 89 -0.16 -11.89 -0.79
C ARG A 89 -1.41 -11.28 -0.16
N LEU A 90 -1.59 -11.42 1.16
CA LEU A 90 -2.69 -10.79 1.89
C LEU A 90 -2.56 -9.27 1.93
N ASP A 91 -1.36 -8.74 2.16
CA ASP A 91 -1.09 -7.30 2.11
C ASP A 91 -1.42 -6.71 0.74
N GLU A 92 -1.01 -7.39 -0.32
CA GLU A 92 -1.30 -6.97 -1.69
C GLU A 92 -2.80 -7.06 -2.02
N ALA A 93 -3.47 -8.11 -1.53
CA ALA A 93 -4.93 -8.23 -1.65
C ALA A 93 -5.63 -7.07 -0.92
N LEU A 94 -5.20 -6.72 0.29
CA LEU A 94 -5.73 -5.58 1.05
C LEU A 94 -5.56 -4.27 0.28
N ARG A 95 -4.38 -4.03 -0.30
CA ARG A 95 -4.11 -2.86 -1.15
C ARG A 95 -5.08 -2.78 -2.33
N LEU A 96 -5.22 -3.87 -3.09
CA LEU A 96 -6.08 -3.94 -4.28
C LEU A 96 -7.56 -3.78 -3.94
N VAL A 97 -8.02 -4.36 -2.83
CA VAL A 97 -9.40 -4.22 -2.34
C VAL A 97 -9.66 -2.79 -1.88
N GLY A 98 -8.70 -2.15 -1.22
CA GLY A 98 -8.77 -0.73 -0.87
C GLY A 98 -8.90 0.16 -2.11
N GLU A 99 -8.10 -0.07 -3.15
CA GLU A 99 -8.22 0.64 -4.43
C GLU A 99 -9.57 0.40 -5.12
N ALA A 100 -10.07 -0.84 -5.11
CA ALA A 100 -11.38 -1.17 -5.64
C ALA A 100 -12.50 -0.47 -4.85
N ALA A 101 -12.38 -0.35 -3.53
CA ALA A 101 -13.34 0.36 -2.69
C ALA A 101 -13.37 1.87 -2.96
N LEU A 102 -12.22 2.48 -3.25
CA LEU A 102 -12.16 3.87 -3.68
C LEU A 102 -12.81 4.06 -5.06
N ARG A 103 -12.50 3.19 -6.02
CA ARG A 103 -13.07 3.24 -7.37
C ARG A 103 -14.57 2.92 -7.39
N SER A 104 -15.05 2.11 -6.46
CA SER A 104 -16.46 1.72 -6.42
C SER A 104 -17.41 2.85 -6.05
N GLN A 105 -16.88 3.97 -5.55
CA GLN A 105 -17.64 5.21 -5.35
C GLN A 105 -18.12 5.81 -6.68
N ALA A 106 -17.40 5.55 -7.77
CA ALA A 106 -17.75 6.02 -9.11
C ALA A 106 -18.58 4.99 -9.89
N ASP A 107 -18.31 3.70 -9.72
CA ASP A 107 -19.04 2.62 -10.38
C ASP A 107 -19.22 1.40 -9.45
N GLY A 108 -20.47 1.00 -9.22
CA GLY A 108 -20.80 -0.01 -8.23
C GLY A 108 -20.23 -1.39 -8.58
N VAL A 109 -19.75 -2.12 -7.56
CA VAL A 109 -19.26 -3.49 -7.73
C VAL A 109 -20.36 -4.50 -7.40
N MET A 110 -20.46 -5.58 -8.17
CA MET A 110 -21.43 -6.65 -7.91
C MET A 110 -21.23 -7.28 -6.52
N VAL A 111 -22.31 -7.43 -5.75
CA VAL A 111 -22.28 -8.02 -4.40
C VAL A 111 -21.69 -9.43 -4.40
N SER A 112 -21.96 -10.23 -5.43
CA SER A 112 -21.43 -11.59 -5.57
C SER A 112 -19.90 -11.64 -5.65
N ARG A 113 -19.25 -10.62 -6.23
CA ARG A 113 -17.78 -10.51 -6.29
C ARG A 113 -17.19 -10.26 -4.90
N VAL A 114 -17.83 -9.40 -4.12
CA VAL A 114 -17.41 -9.12 -2.73
C VAL A 114 -17.62 -10.34 -1.84
N GLN A 115 -18.73 -11.06 -2.00
CA GLN A 115 -19.00 -12.30 -1.25
C GLN A 115 -17.99 -13.41 -1.58
N ALA A 116 -17.65 -13.59 -2.87
CA ALA A 116 -16.64 -14.56 -3.28
C ALA A 116 -15.26 -14.25 -2.66
N LEU A 117 -14.90 -12.96 -2.58
CA LEU A 117 -13.67 -12.52 -1.93
C LEU A 117 -13.67 -12.82 -0.42
N LYS A 118 -14.76 -12.50 0.28
CA LYS A 118 -14.91 -12.84 1.72
C LYS A 118 -14.74 -14.35 1.95
N ALA A 119 -15.43 -15.16 1.17
CA ALA A 119 -15.35 -16.62 1.27
C ALA A 119 -13.95 -17.19 0.94
N ALA A 120 -13.14 -16.47 0.17
CA ALA A 120 -11.74 -16.84 -0.09
C ALA A 120 -10.84 -16.50 1.10
N VAL A 121 -11.05 -15.33 1.72
CA VAL A 121 -10.33 -14.90 2.94
C VAL A 121 -10.64 -15.84 4.11
N ASP A 122 -11.90 -16.27 4.26
CA ASP A 122 -12.31 -17.19 5.33
C ASP A 122 -11.63 -18.58 5.25
N LYS A 123 -11.05 -18.93 4.10
CA LYS A 123 -10.33 -20.20 3.88
C LYS A 123 -8.83 -20.11 4.16
N VAL A 124 -8.31 -18.90 4.42
CA VAL A 124 -6.90 -18.70 4.69
C VAL A 124 -6.56 -19.34 6.03
N ASN A 125 -5.54 -20.19 6.05
CA ASN A 125 -5.10 -20.85 7.27
C ASN A 125 -4.43 -19.84 8.19
N THR A 126 -5.17 -19.35 9.18
CA THR A 126 -4.66 -18.45 10.20
C THR A 126 -4.02 -19.26 11.31
N VAL A 127 -2.73 -19.03 11.56
CA VAL A 127 -2.20 -19.31 12.90
C VAL A 127 -2.76 -18.18 13.75
N GLY A 128 -3.60 -18.51 14.73
CA GLY A 128 -4.09 -17.50 15.65
C GLY A 128 -2.88 -16.76 16.22
N ASP A 129 -2.97 -15.44 16.31
CA ASP A 129 -2.18 -14.75 17.32
C ASP A 129 -2.35 -15.54 18.62
N LEU A 130 -1.28 -15.67 19.42
CA LEU A 130 -1.43 -15.97 20.84
C LEU A 130 -2.68 -15.24 21.33
N PRO A 131 -3.54 -15.83 22.16
CA PRO A 131 -4.69 -15.11 22.67
C PRO A 131 -4.16 -13.93 23.48
N GLU A 132 -3.86 -12.81 22.81
CA GLU A 132 -4.13 -11.49 23.32
C GLU A 132 -5.57 -11.61 23.76
N ALA A 133 -5.75 -11.47 25.08
CA ALA A 133 -7.02 -11.39 25.74
C ALA A 133 -8.03 -10.73 24.79
N PRO A 134 -9.23 -11.31 24.62
CA PRO A 134 -10.17 -10.97 23.56
C PRO A 134 -10.09 -9.48 23.33
N SER A 135 -9.49 -9.09 22.20
CA SER A 135 -9.19 -7.70 21.91
C SER A 135 -10.44 -6.94 22.25
N GLU A 136 -10.35 -6.07 23.27
CA GLU A 136 -11.33 -5.03 23.44
C GLU A 136 -11.40 -4.40 22.05
N GLN A 137 -12.50 -4.65 21.34
CA GLN A 137 -13.09 -3.63 20.51
C GLN A 137 -12.92 -2.38 21.36
N ALA A 138 -11.98 -1.49 21.01
CA ALA A 138 -11.88 -0.20 21.68
C ALA A 138 -13.33 0.25 21.80
N PRO A 139 -13.89 0.41 23.02
CA PRO A 139 -15.32 0.35 23.23
C PRO A 139 -15.93 1.32 22.25
N SER A 140 -16.55 0.77 21.21
CA SER A 140 -17.00 1.59 20.09
C SER A 140 -18.03 2.48 20.71
N ASP A 141 -17.75 3.79 20.75
CA ASP A 141 -18.61 4.75 21.42
C ASP A 141 -20.02 4.59 20.82
N PRO A 142 -20.99 4.00 21.56
CA PRO A 142 -22.27 3.65 20.96
C PRO A 142 -23.03 4.90 20.50
N LEU A 143 -22.72 6.06 21.09
CA LEU A 143 -23.24 7.35 20.65
C LEU A 143 -22.61 7.79 19.32
N GLY A 144 -21.30 7.57 19.15
CA GLY A 144 -20.57 7.79 17.90
C GLY A 144 -21.09 6.89 16.76
N GLU A 145 -21.34 5.62 17.03
CA GLU A 145 -21.95 4.70 16.05
C GLU A 145 -23.36 5.13 15.64
N ALA A 146 -24.19 5.50 16.62
CA ALA A 146 -25.54 6.00 16.36
C ALA A 146 -25.52 7.27 15.50
N LEU A 147 -24.61 8.20 15.78
CA LEU A 147 -24.43 9.42 15.00
C LEU A 147 -24.03 9.11 13.54
N ASN A 148 -23.08 8.21 13.34
CA ASN A 148 -22.63 7.78 12.02
C ASN A 148 -23.75 7.08 11.24
N ALA A 149 -24.54 6.22 11.90
CA ALA A 149 -25.68 5.53 11.29
C ALA A 149 -26.77 6.52 10.83
N ILE A 150 -27.07 7.54 11.63
CA ILE A 150 -28.03 8.60 11.27
C ILE A 150 -27.49 9.43 10.09
N ALA A 151 -26.21 9.77 10.08
CA ALA A 151 -25.58 10.49 8.96
C ALA A 151 -25.68 9.71 7.65
N ALA A 152 -25.36 8.41 7.68
CA ALA A 152 -25.47 7.51 6.53
C ALA A 152 -26.92 7.36 6.04
N ALA A 153 -27.89 7.24 6.96
CA ALA A 153 -29.31 7.19 6.62
C ALA A 153 -29.79 8.48 5.94
N SER A 154 -29.36 9.65 6.44
CA SER A 154 -29.66 10.96 5.85
C SER A 154 -29.12 11.09 4.43
N GLN A 155 -27.87 10.67 4.22
CA GLN A 155 -27.25 10.66 2.88
C GLN A 155 -28.01 9.74 1.92
N ALA A 156 -28.42 8.56 2.36
CA ALA A 156 -29.21 7.63 1.55
C ALA A 156 -30.56 8.22 1.11
N VAL A 157 -31.22 8.99 1.97
CA VAL A 157 -32.47 9.70 1.62
C VAL A 157 -32.20 10.80 0.59
N ARG A 158 -31.15 11.61 0.77
CA ARG A 158 -30.77 12.68 -0.18
C ARG A 158 -30.40 12.14 -1.55
N GLN A 159 -29.75 10.98 -1.60
CA GLN A 159 -29.38 10.29 -2.84
C GLN A 159 -30.58 9.59 -3.52
N GLY A 160 -31.80 9.73 -2.97
CA GLY A 160 -33.01 9.19 -3.58
C GLY A 160 -33.17 7.68 -3.41
N ARG A 161 -32.42 7.02 -2.51
CA ARG A 161 -32.50 5.56 -2.28
C ARG A 161 -33.93 5.09 -1.92
N TYR A 162 -34.73 5.98 -1.34
CA TYR A 162 -36.10 5.71 -0.92
C TYR A 162 -37.16 6.36 -1.82
N GLY A 163 -36.77 6.96 -2.94
CA GLY A 163 -37.66 7.70 -3.84
C GLY A 163 -38.18 9.03 -3.25
N ARG A 164 -39.19 9.62 -3.91
CA ARG A 164 -39.87 10.84 -3.45
C ARG A 164 -41.14 10.48 -2.70
N ALA A 165 -41.46 11.24 -1.65
CA ALA A 165 -42.70 11.03 -0.90
C ALA A 165 -43.92 11.26 -1.81
N PRO A 166 -44.98 10.43 -1.68
CA PRO A 166 -46.21 10.62 -2.45
C PRO A 166 -46.96 11.88 -1.98
N ASP A 167 -47.66 12.53 -2.91
CA ASP A 167 -48.38 13.80 -2.66
C ASP A 167 -49.47 13.68 -1.58
N THR A 168 -50.04 12.48 -1.40
CA THR A 168 -50.98 12.17 -0.32
C THR A 168 -50.66 10.84 0.34
N GLY A 169 -51.00 10.70 1.63
CA GLY A 169 -50.85 9.43 2.34
C GLY A 169 -49.42 9.06 2.76
N PHE A 170 -48.45 9.99 2.71
CA PHE A 170 -47.05 9.73 3.09
C PHE A 170 -46.90 9.09 4.48
N ARG A 171 -47.82 9.37 5.42
CA ARG A 171 -47.86 8.78 6.76
C ARG A 171 -48.02 7.26 6.79
N LYS A 172 -48.55 6.66 5.72
CA LYS A 172 -48.72 5.20 5.60
C LYS A 172 -47.46 4.51 5.02
N THR A 173 -46.51 5.28 4.50
CA THR A 173 -45.31 4.73 3.87
C THR A 173 -44.39 4.04 4.87
N ARG A 174 -43.64 3.03 4.40
CA ARG A 174 -42.64 2.33 5.21
C ARG A 174 -41.57 3.29 5.74
N VAL A 175 -41.15 4.25 4.92
CA VAL A 175 -40.14 5.26 5.27
C VAL A 175 -40.63 6.12 6.43
N PHE A 176 -41.89 6.59 6.39
CA PHE A 176 -42.46 7.35 7.49
C PHE A 176 -42.58 6.53 8.78
N LYS A 177 -43.00 5.26 8.70
CA LYS A 177 -43.07 4.36 9.86
C LYS A 177 -41.68 4.10 10.49
N GLN A 178 -40.66 3.94 9.65
CA GLN A 178 -39.27 3.79 10.11
C GLN A 178 -38.76 5.08 10.76
N TRP A 179 -39.06 6.24 10.18
CA TRP A 179 -38.75 7.53 10.79
C TRP A 179 -39.42 7.71 12.16
N THR A 180 -40.70 7.35 12.30
CA THR A 180 -41.38 7.41 13.61
C THR A 180 -40.77 6.46 14.63
N ALA A 181 -40.29 5.29 14.20
CA ALA A 181 -39.59 4.35 15.09
C ALA A 181 -38.23 4.89 15.54
N ILE A 182 -37.47 5.53 14.64
CA ILE A 182 -36.20 6.21 14.96
C ILE A 182 -36.46 7.33 15.97
N LEU A 183 -37.48 8.16 15.75
CA LEU A 183 -37.86 9.22 16.70
C LEU A 183 -38.25 8.65 18.07
N ALA A 184 -39.01 7.56 18.12
CA ALA A 184 -39.37 6.91 19.38
C ALA A 184 -38.14 6.33 20.11
N ALA A 185 -37.14 5.81 19.37
CA ALA A 185 -35.89 5.35 19.96
C ALA A 185 -35.02 6.51 20.49
N ILE A 186 -35.11 7.71 19.90
CA ILE A 186 -34.33 8.88 20.33
C ILE A 186 -35.03 9.62 21.50
N ASP A 187 -36.33 9.90 21.38
CA ASP A 187 -37.10 10.81 22.25
C ASP A 187 -38.41 10.19 22.78
N GLY A 188 -38.53 8.86 22.76
CA GLY A 188 -39.67 8.13 23.34
C GLY A 188 -39.66 8.07 24.87
N ALA A 189 -40.61 7.33 25.44
CA ALA A 189 -40.86 7.34 26.89
C ALA A 189 -40.02 6.35 27.71
N GLU A 190 -40.09 5.05 27.43
CA GLU A 190 -39.60 4.02 28.37
C GLU A 190 -38.17 3.54 28.10
N SER A 191 -37.73 3.53 26.83
CA SER A 191 -36.42 2.98 26.42
C SER A 191 -35.67 3.88 25.45
N SER A 192 -35.95 5.18 25.48
CA SER A 192 -35.32 6.13 24.56
C SER A 192 -33.92 6.52 25.00
N LEU A 193 -33.09 6.89 24.01
CA LEU A 193 -31.75 7.41 24.25
C LEU A 193 -31.78 8.66 25.14
N LEU A 194 -32.74 9.57 24.92
CA LEU A 194 -32.87 10.76 25.75
C LEU A 194 -33.18 10.42 27.21
N ARG A 195 -34.03 9.42 27.46
CA ARG A 195 -34.36 9.00 28.83
C ARG A 195 -33.14 8.41 29.54
N ALA A 196 -32.39 7.55 28.86
CA ALA A 196 -31.13 7.00 29.37
C ALA A 196 -30.11 8.11 29.68
N LEU A 197 -29.99 9.11 28.80
CA LEU A 197 -29.12 10.27 29.03
C LEU A 197 -29.59 11.16 30.19
N GLN A 198 -30.90 11.28 30.41
CA GLN A 198 -31.46 12.01 31.56
C GLN A 198 -31.21 11.28 32.88
N GLU A 199 -31.41 9.96 32.92
CA GLU A 199 -31.17 9.14 34.10
C GLU A 199 -29.69 9.10 34.48
N ALA A 200 -28.81 9.08 33.48
CA ALA A 200 -27.37 9.20 33.67
C ALA A 200 -26.87 10.65 33.92
N GLY A 201 -27.77 11.65 33.91
CA GLY A 201 -27.43 13.05 34.24
C GLY A 201 -26.78 13.86 33.11
N TYR A 202 -26.66 13.33 31.90
CA TYR A 202 -26.07 14.00 30.74
C TYR A 202 -27.03 14.92 29.98
N ALA A 203 -28.34 14.83 30.25
CA ALA A 203 -29.36 15.67 29.65
C ALA A 203 -30.39 16.12 30.69
N THR A 204 -30.84 17.38 30.61
CA THR A 204 -31.92 17.88 31.47
C THR A 204 -33.24 17.87 30.71
N ARG A 205 -34.33 17.55 31.43
CA ARG A 205 -35.68 17.72 30.90
C ARG A 205 -35.89 19.21 30.65
N ARG A 206 -36.07 19.62 29.39
CA ARG A 206 -36.51 21.00 29.11
C ARG A 206 -37.80 21.24 29.90
N LYS A 207 -37.73 22.09 30.93
CA LYS A 207 -38.92 22.66 31.56
C LYS A 207 -39.64 23.44 30.45
N ARG A 208 -40.87 23.04 30.17
CA ARG A 208 -41.82 23.88 29.45
C ARG A 208 -42.21 25.06 30.32
#